data_AF-A0ABD5SWE8-F1
#
_entry.id   AF-A0ABD5SWE8-F1
#
_cell.length_a   1.000
_cell.length_b   1.000
_cell.length_c   1.000
_cell.angle_alpha   90.00
_cell.angle_beta   90.00
_cell.angle_gamma   90.00
#
_symmetry.space_group_name_H-M   'P 1'
#
loop_
_entity.id
_entity.type
_entity.pdbx_description
1 polymer ?
#
loop_
_entity_poly.entity_id
_entity_poly.type
_entity_poly.pdbx_seq_one_letter_code
_entity_poly.pdbx_strand_id
1 'polypeptide(L)'
;MRLTLRGWTVVVAVVVAVALSWGFGPRALNAIVVPLVVILLAGLVKIIRTDRPRIDRQSISEGFIGEQRRVEVAIETGGPIAATVRDTVGDGLSSTAEPVAETTLDGDETVTYDVGLEARGRHRVGPLSIVVSDVVGLVERRFEYEETTPVLVYPRVHELGSGPADDLRALTGVAD
;
A
#
# COMPACT_ATOMS: atom_id res chain seq x y z
N MET A 1 9.19 -14.02 5.09
CA MET A 1 9.54 -14.39 3.70
C MET A 1 8.76 -15.63 3.34
N ARG A 2 8.20 -15.70 2.13
CA ARG A 2 7.46 -16.87 1.63
C ARG A 2 7.79 -17.05 0.14
N LEU A 3 7.79 -18.29 -0.32
CA LEU A 3 7.81 -18.61 -1.75
C LEU A 3 6.42 -18.39 -2.33
N THR A 4 6.34 -17.73 -3.47
CA THR A 4 5.09 -17.64 -4.23
C THR A 4 4.77 -18.99 -4.88
N LEU A 5 3.57 -19.12 -5.46
CA LEU A 5 3.20 -20.31 -6.23
C LEU A 5 4.20 -20.56 -7.38
N ARG A 6 4.66 -19.49 -8.03
CA ARG A 6 5.67 -19.53 -9.10
C ARG A 6 7.03 -19.99 -8.56
N GLY A 7 7.42 -19.49 -7.38
CA GLY A 7 8.62 -19.94 -6.66
C GLY A 7 8.61 -21.43 -6.39
N TRP A 8 7.47 -21.96 -5.92
CA TRP A 8 7.29 -23.40 -5.73
C TRP A 8 7.41 -24.19 -7.04
N THR A 9 6.83 -23.72 -8.13
CA THR A 9 6.97 -24.37 -9.45
C THR A 9 8.44 -24.46 -9.88
N VAL A 10 9.21 -23.38 -9.69
CA VAL A 10 10.65 -23.37 -10.00
C VAL A 10 11.41 -24.34 -9.11
N VAL A 11 11.14 -24.37 -7.81
CA VAL A 11 11.76 -25.33 -6.88
C VAL A 11 11.46 -26.77 -7.30
N VAL A 12 10.20 -27.10 -7.60
CA VAL A 12 9.81 -28.43 -8.08
C VAL A 12 10.51 -28.77 -9.40
N ALA A 13 10.55 -27.83 -10.36
CA ALA A 13 11.25 -28.03 -11.62
C ALA A 13 12.76 -28.29 -11.43
N VAL A 14 13.42 -27.57 -10.51
CA VAL A 14 14.82 -27.82 -10.13
C VAL A 14 14.98 -29.22 -9.54
N VAL A 15 14.14 -29.61 -8.58
CA VAL A 15 14.22 -30.93 -7.92
C VAL A 15 14.03 -32.07 -8.92
N VAL A 16 13.02 -31.95 -9.81
CA VAL A 16 12.77 -32.94 -10.87
C VAL A 16 13.96 -33.03 -11.82
N ALA A 17 14.52 -31.88 -12.23
CA ALA A 17 15.66 -31.89 -13.14
C ALA A 17 16.93 -32.47 -12.50
N VAL A 18 17.17 -32.22 -11.20
CA VAL A 18 18.26 -32.87 -10.45
C VAL A 18 18.06 -34.39 -10.37
N ALA A 19 16.83 -34.85 -10.08
CA ALA A 19 16.51 -36.27 -10.05
C ALA A 19 16.70 -36.95 -11.41
N LEU A 20 16.28 -36.30 -12.50
CA LEU A 20 16.49 -36.78 -13.88
C LEU A 20 17.97 -36.77 -14.28
N SER A 21 18.75 -35.79 -13.81
CA SER A 21 20.21 -35.76 -14.04
C SER A 21 20.92 -36.98 -13.43
N TRP A 22 20.46 -37.41 -12.25
CA TRP A 22 20.95 -38.62 -11.59
C TRP A 22 20.64 -39.89 -12.40
N GLY A 23 19.52 -39.93 -13.13
CA GLY A 23 19.08 -41.08 -13.91
C GLY A 23 19.64 -41.15 -15.34
N PHE A 24 19.85 -40.01 -16.01
CA PHE A 24 20.15 -39.96 -17.46
C PHE A 24 21.56 -39.46 -17.82
N GLY A 25 22.35 -39.04 -16.82
CA GLY A 25 23.76 -38.70 -16.99
C GLY A 25 24.05 -37.23 -17.37
N PRO A 26 25.27 -36.73 -17.09
CA PRO A 26 25.47 -35.32 -16.72
C PRO A 26 25.54 -34.32 -17.88
N ARG A 27 25.64 -34.77 -19.14
CA ARG A 27 26.18 -33.92 -20.21
C ARG A 27 25.17 -32.98 -20.87
N ALA A 28 23.90 -33.37 -20.98
CA ALA A 28 22.88 -32.53 -21.65
C ALA A 28 22.05 -31.69 -20.66
N LEU A 29 21.77 -32.22 -19.46
CA LEU A 29 20.81 -31.60 -18.53
C LEU A 29 21.41 -30.42 -17.74
N ASN A 30 22.71 -30.44 -17.45
CA ASN A 30 23.38 -29.38 -16.68
C ASN A 30 23.26 -27.99 -17.33
N ALA A 31 23.13 -27.93 -18.67
CA ALA A 31 23.01 -26.67 -19.40
C ALA A 31 21.74 -25.87 -19.06
N ILE A 32 20.66 -26.55 -18.63
CA ILE A 32 19.38 -25.91 -18.26
C ILE A 32 19.24 -25.79 -16.74
N VAL A 33 19.70 -26.80 -15.99
CA VAL A 33 19.55 -26.84 -14.53
C VAL A 33 20.37 -25.76 -13.84
N VAL A 34 21.63 -25.55 -14.26
CA VAL A 34 22.52 -24.58 -13.62
C VAL A 34 21.99 -23.14 -13.73
N PRO A 35 21.59 -22.63 -14.92
CA PRO A 35 20.98 -21.30 -15.02
C PRO A 35 19.73 -21.12 -14.15
N LEU A 36 18.88 -22.15 -14.07
CA LEU A 36 17.62 -22.09 -13.34
C LEU A 36 17.85 -22.03 -11.82
N VAL A 37 18.83 -22.79 -11.33
CA VAL A 37 19.30 -22.72 -9.94
C VAL A 37 19.95 -21.37 -9.64
N VAL A 38 20.78 -20.85 -10.55
CA VAL A 38 21.42 -19.53 -10.38
C VAL A 38 20.39 -18.41 -10.29
N ILE A 39 19.36 -18.42 -11.14
CA ILE A 39 18.27 -17.43 -11.09
C ILE A 39 17.50 -17.53 -9.76
N LEU A 40 17.17 -18.75 -9.31
CA LEU A 40 16.48 -18.96 -8.03
C LEU A 40 17.32 -18.46 -6.84
N LEU A 41 18.61 -18.80 -6.81
CA LEU A 41 19.52 -18.35 -5.74
C LEU A 41 19.73 -16.84 -5.80
N ALA A 42 19.85 -16.25 -6.98
CA ALA A 42 19.98 -14.80 -7.14
C ALA A 42 18.72 -14.07 -6.61
N GLY A 43 17.52 -14.53 -6.96
CA GLY A 43 16.26 -13.98 -6.45
C GLY A 43 16.14 -14.11 -4.93
N LEU A 44 16.49 -15.29 -4.39
CA LEU A 44 16.47 -15.54 -2.95
C LEU A 44 17.46 -14.65 -2.19
N VAL A 45 18.70 -14.55 -2.68
CA VAL A 45 19.74 -13.68 -2.10
C VAL A 45 19.33 -12.21 -2.18
N LYS A 46 18.71 -11.77 -3.28
CA LYS A 46 18.19 -10.40 -3.42
C LYS A 46 17.15 -10.11 -2.33
N ILE A 47 16.13 -10.95 -2.18
CA ILE A 47 15.09 -10.76 -1.16
C ILE A 47 15.65 -10.82 0.26
N ILE A 48 16.59 -11.73 0.53
CA ILE A 48 17.19 -11.88 1.86
C ILE A 48 17.95 -10.62 2.27
N ARG A 49 18.65 -10.02 1.30
CA ARG A 49 19.37 -8.76 1.50
C ARG A 49 18.47 -7.52 1.46
N THR A 50 17.21 -7.65 1.06
CA THR A 50 16.30 -6.51 1.09
C THR A 50 15.97 -6.14 2.53
N ASP A 51 16.45 -4.97 2.94
CA ASP A 51 16.14 -4.34 4.21
C ASP A 51 14.69 -3.86 4.25
N ARG A 52 14.20 -3.57 5.45
CA ARG A 52 12.84 -3.06 5.66
C ARG A 52 12.75 -1.64 5.08
N PRO A 53 11.83 -1.37 4.13
CA PRO A 53 11.60 -0.02 3.64
C PRO A 53 11.23 0.91 4.80
N ARG A 54 11.73 2.14 4.78
CA ARG A 54 11.29 3.16 5.74
C ARG A 54 10.05 3.83 5.17
N ILE A 55 9.05 4.07 6.03
CA ILE A 55 7.85 4.78 5.66
C ILE A 55 7.79 6.08 6.44
N ASP A 56 7.36 7.14 5.78
CA ASP A 56 6.94 8.37 6.41
C ASP A 56 5.62 8.81 5.79
N ARG A 57 4.59 8.98 6.62
CA ARG A 57 3.26 9.38 6.16
C ARG A 57 3.00 10.80 6.59
N GLN A 58 2.71 11.65 5.61
CA GLN A 58 2.36 13.03 5.90
C GLN A 58 1.04 13.14 6.67
N SER A 59 0.94 14.16 7.52
CA SER A 59 -0.29 14.47 8.25
C SER A 59 -1.39 14.84 7.27
N ILE A 60 -2.55 14.18 7.40
CA ILE A 60 -3.72 14.47 6.57
C ILE A 60 -4.44 15.68 7.17
N SER A 61 -4.74 16.68 6.36
CA SER A 61 -5.47 17.87 6.82
C SER A 61 -6.92 17.54 7.18
N GLU A 62 -7.43 18.22 8.21
CA GLU A 62 -8.83 18.16 8.60
C GLU A 62 -9.76 18.68 7.50
N GLY A 63 -11.03 18.26 7.53
CA GLY A 63 -11.99 18.64 6.50
C GLY A 63 -13.44 18.38 6.87
N PHE A 64 -14.34 18.73 5.97
CA PHE A 64 -15.78 18.57 6.17
C PHE A 64 -16.30 17.32 5.45
N ILE A 65 -17.42 16.76 5.94
CA ILE A 65 -18.09 15.65 5.25
C ILE A 65 -18.38 16.01 3.80
N GLY A 66 -17.99 15.14 2.87
CA GLY A 66 -18.15 15.29 1.42
C GLY A 66 -16.91 15.82 0.71
N GLU A 67 -15.89 16.27 1.45
CA GLU A 67 -14.61 16.67 0.86
C GLU A 67 -13.69 15.46 0.63
N GLN A 68 -12.72 15.64 -0.24
CA GLN A 68 -11.63 14.68 -0.45
C GLN A 68 -10.34 15.20 0.19
N ARG A 69 -9.54 14.27 0.70
CA ARG A 69 -8.21 14.54 1.24
C ARG A 69 -7.20 13.61 0.61
N ARG A 70 -6.07 14.17 0.24
CA ARG A 70 -4.96 13.44 -0.35
C ARG A 70 -4.11 12.83 0.76
N VAL A 71 -3.82 11.55 0.62
CA VAL A 71 -2.87 10.82 1.47
C VAL A 71 -1.59 10.66 0.68
N GLU A 72 -0.48 11.07 1.28
CA GLU A 72 0.87 10.93 0.72
C GLU A 72 1.71 10.07 1.66
N VAL A 73 2.24 8.98 1.12
CA VAL A 73 3.13 8.05 1.83
C VAL A 73 4.46 8.05 1.12
N ALA A 74 5.49 8.62 1.76
CA ALA A 74 6.87 8.53 1.31
C ALA A 74 7.46 7.18 1.74
N ILE A 75 8.05 6.48 0.78
CA ILE A 75 8.67 5.17 1.00
C ILE A 75 10.12 5.26 0.54
N GLU A 76 11.03 5.07 1.49
CA GLU A 76 12.47 5.09 1.24
C GLU A 76 13.01 3.66 1.17
N THR A 77 13.82 3.39 0.15
CA THR A 77 14.42 2.08 -0.11
C THR A 77 15.91 2.21 -0.42
N GLY A 78 16.70 1.20 -0.04
CA GLY A 78 18.15 1.16 -0.32
C GLY A 78 18.51 0.85 -1.78
N GLY A 79 17.53 0.69 -2.66
CA GLY A 79 17.70 0.38 -4.09
C GLY A 79 16.44 -0.23 -4.72
N PRO A 80 16.47 -0.50 -6.04
CA PRO A 80 15.27 -0.79 -6.81
C PRO A 80 14.65 -2.15 -6.47
N ILE A 81 13.42 -2.11 -5.97
CA ILE A 81 12.63 -3.27 -5.57
C ILE A 81 11.20 -3.19 -6.12
N ALA A 82 10.70 -4.32 -6.66
CA ALA A 82 9.30 -4.42 -7.04
C ALA A 82 8.47 -4.63 -5.77
N ALA A 83 7.43 -3.82 -5.57
CA ALA A 83 6.63 -3.87 -4.37
C ALA A 83 5.14 -3.60 -4.64
N THR A 84 4.31 -4.29 -3.86
CA THR A 84 2.88 -4.00 -3.73
C THR A 84 2.66 -3.31 -2.40
N VAL A 85 2.26 -2.04 -2.45
CA VAL A 85 1.91 -1.24 -1.28
C VAL A 85 0.39 -1.31 -1.11
N ARG A 86 -0.07 -1.65 0.09
CA ARG A 86 -1.48 -1.68 0.45
C ARG A 86 -1.70 -0.92 1.73
N ASP A 87 -2.60 0.05 1.68
CA ASP A 87 -3.05 0.81 2.83
C ASP A 87 -4.45 0.38 3.27
N THR A 88 -4.84 0.75 4.49
CA THR A 88 -6.19 0.50 5.00
C THR A 88 -6.90 1.83 5.22
N VAL A 89 -8.12 1.96 4.72
CA VAL A 89 -8.98 3.11 4.99
C VAL A 89 -9.95 2.73 6.10
N GLY A 90 -9.90 3.45 7.22
CA GLY A 90 -10.75 3.19 8.37
C GLY A 90 -12.21 3.62 8.15
N ASP A 91 -13.08 3.23 9.09
CA ASP A 91 -14.50 3.56 9.06
C ASP A 91 -14.73 5.07 8.94
N GLY A 92 -15.82 5.47 8.27
CA GLY A 92 -16.17 6.88 8.09
C GLY A 92 -15.32 7.62 7.05
N LEU A 93 -14.42 6.91 6.38
CA LEU A 93 -13.69 7.35 5.20
C LEU A 93 -14.01 6.42 4.02
N SER A 94 -13.93 6.94 2.80
CA SER A 94 -14.05 6.17 1.55
C SER A 94 -12.79 6.36 0.71
N SER A 95 -12.51 5.47 -0.24
CA SER A 95 -11.52 5.73 -1.28
C SER A 95 -12.11 5.38 -2.63
N THR A 96 -11.85 6.21 -3.64
CA THR A 96 -12.37 6.03 -4.99
C THR A 96 -11.80 4.79 -5.67
N ALA A 97 -10.56 4.44 -5.33
CA ALA A 97 -9.89 3.24 -5.79
C ALA A 97 -9.44 2.43 -4.57
N GLU A 98 -9.25 1.13 -4.73
CA GLU A 98 -8.60 0.35 -3.69
C GLU A 98 -7.20 0.96 -3.44
N PRO A 99 -6.82 1.23 -2.18
CA PRO A 99 -5.53 1.86 -1.84
C PRO A 99 -4.39 0.84 -1.95
N VAL A 100 -4.23 0.28 -3.14
CA VAL A 100 -3.25 -0.73 -3.53
C VAL A 100 -2.49 -0.20 -4.73
N ALA A 101 -1.16 -0.11 -4.61
CA ALA A 101 -0.28 0.30 -5.69
C ALA A 101 0.78 -0.78 -5.94
N GLU A 102 0.87 -1.26 -7.17
CA GLU A 102 1.97 -2.10 -7.64
C GLU A 102 2.98 -1.21 -8.38
N THR A 103 4.16 -1.02 -7.78
CA THR A 103 5.20 -0.13 -8.33
C THR A 103 6.60 -0.70 -8.09
N THR A 104 7.60 -0.10 -8.74
CA THR A 104 9.02 -0.37 -8.46
C THR A 104 9.56 0.79 -7.64
N LEU A 105 9.74 0.56 -6.34
CA LEU A 105 10.31 1.52 -5.41
C LEU A 105 11.81 1.65 -5.67
N ASP A 106 12.29 2.86 -5.91
CA ASP A 106 13.71 3.16 -6.10
C ASP A 106 14.11 4.47 -5.40
N GLY A 107 14.92 4.35 -4.35
CA GLY A 107 15.27 5.49 -3.48
C GLY A 107 14.04 5.98 -2.74
N ASP A 108 13.66 7.23 -2.97
CA ASP A 108 12.53 7.91 -2.32
C ASP A 108 11.36 8.04 -3.30
N GLU A 109 10.31 7.24 -3.09
CA GLU A 109 9.10 7.27 -3.91
C GLU A 109 7.88 7.61 -3.05
N THR A 110 7.01 8.48 -3.57
CA THR A 110 5.77 8.87 -2.89
C THR A 110 4.58 8.20 -3.57
N VAL A 111 3.84 7.41 -2.79
CA VAL A 111 2.55 6.85 -3.21
C VAL A 111 1.44 7.76 -2.72
N THR A 112 0.55 8.13 -3.65
CA THR A 112 -0.51 9.10 -3.40
C THR A 112 -1.86 8.53 -3.77
N TYR A 113 -2.86 8.74 -2.92
CA TYR A 113 -4.26 8.41 -3.22
C TYR A 113 -5.20 9.34 -2.46
N ASP A 114 -6.46 9.43 -2.91
CA ASP A 114 -7.46 10.28 -2.31
C ASP A 114 -8.44 9.47 -1.44
N VAL A 115 -8.81 10.06 -0.30
CA VAL A 115 -9.84 9.54 0.61
C VAL A 115 -10.99 10.54 0.73
N GLY A 116 -12.22 10.06 0.63
CA GLY A 116 -13.45 10.82 0.88
C GLY A 116 -13.80 10.85 2.36
N LEU A 117 -14.25 12.00 2.85
CA LEU A 117 -14.67 12.18 4.24
C LEU A 117 -16.18 11.93 4.37
N GLU A 118 -16.60 10.78 4.91
CA GLU A 118 -18.01 10.34 4.86
C GLU A 118 -18.77 10.60 6.16
N ALA A 119 -18.12 10.38 7.31
CA ALA A 119 -18.74 10.55 8.62
C ALA A 119 -17.97 11.57 9.45
N ARG A 120 -18.67 12.33 10.30
CA ARG A 120 -18.00 13.23 11.26
C ARG A 120 -17.25 12.43 12.33
N GLY A 121 -16.22 13.03 12.89
CA GLY A 121 -15.44 12.47 14.00
C GLY A 121 -13.99 12.27 13.65
N ARG A 122 -13.29 11.53 14.52
CA ARG A 122 -11.88 11.20 14.35
C ARG A 122 -11.76 9.82 13.73
N HIS A 123 -11.29 9.77 12.50
CA HIS A 123 -11.04 8.54 11.75
C HIS A 123 -9.55 8.30 11.60
N ARG A 124 -9.18 7.16 11.00
CA ARG A 124 -7.79 6.76 10.82
C ARG A 124 -7.57 6.18 9.44
N VAL A 125 -6.40 6.46 8.89
CA VAL A 125 -5.85 5.81 7.71
C VAL A 125 -4.66 4.97 8.16
N GLY A 126 -4.45 3.80 7.58
CA GLY A 126 -3.57 2.74 8.08
C GLY A 126 -4.36 1.63 8.79
N PRO A 127 -3.71 0.49 9.12
CA PRO A 127 -2.30 0.18 8.94
C PRO A 127 -1.90 -0.08 7.48
N LEU A 128 -0.60 0.02 7.19
CA LEU A 128 -0.02 -0.18 5.86
C LEU A 128 0.79 -1.47 5.79
N SER A 129 0.77 -2.12 4.64
CA SER A 129 1.57 -3.30 4.35
C SER A 129 2.29 -3.16 3.01
N ILE A 130 3.56 -3.54 2.99
CA ILE A 130 4.38 -3.57 1.78
C ILE A 130 4.81 -5.01 1.53
N VAL A 131 4.47 -5.54 0.36
CA VAL A 131 4.94 -6.85 -0.10
C VAL A 131 5.99 -6.61 -1.16
N VAL A 132 7.24 -6.90 -0.84
CA VAL A 132 8.36 -6.82 -1.78
C VAL A 132 8.52 -8.16 -2.49
N SER A 133 8.64 -8.15 -3.81
CA SER A 133 8.86 -9.32 -4.66
C SER A 133 10.14 -9.17 -5.50
N ASP A 134 10.74 -10.29 -5.91
CA ASP A 134 11.80 -10.26 -6.92
C ASP A 134 11.24 -9.96 -8.32
N VAL A 135 12.14 -9.67 -9.26
CA VAL A 135 11.82 -9.31 -10.65
C VAL A 135 10.96 -10.37 -11.36
N VAL A 136 11.12 -11.63 -10.97
CA VAL A 136 10.41 -12.77 -11.55
C VAL A 136 9.22 -13.25 -10.69
N GLY A 137 9.02 -12.67 -9.50
CA GLY A 137 7.91 -12.97 -8.59
C GLY A 137 7.95 -14.39 -8.00
N LEU A 138 9.14 -14.94 -7.73
CA LEU A 138 9.35 -16.25 -7.10
C LEU A 138 9.34 -16.17 -5.58
N VAL A 139 9.86 -15.09 -5.01
CA VAL A 139 10.00 -14.93 -3.57
C VAL A 139 9.46 -13.58 -3.15
N GLU A 140 8.69 -13.58 -2.07
CA GLU A 140 8.11 -12.37 -1.50
C GLU A 140 8.46 -12.20 -0.02
N ARG A 141 8.55 -10.94 0.41
CA ARG A 141 8.70 -10.55 1.81
C ARG A 141 7.70 -9.46 2.13
N ARG A 142 6.84 -9.75 3.10
CA ARG A 142 5.86 -8.80 3.63
C ARG A 142 6.45 -8.04 4.82
N PHE A 143 6.22 -6.74 4.84
CA PHE A 143 6.47 -5.83 5.94
C PHE A 143 5.15 -5.18 6.34
N GLU A 144 4.85 -5.21 7.63
CA GLU A 144 3.65 -4.59 8.19
C GLU A 144 4.04 -3.37 9.02
N TYR A 145 3.19 -2.35 8.95
CA TYR A 145 3.37 -1.08 9.65
C TYR A 145 2.05 -0.75 10.34
N GLU A 146 2.05 -0.86 11.66
CA GLU A 146 0.87 -0.64 12.50
C GLU A 146 0.53 0.85 12.69
N GLU A 147 1.40 1.75 12.22
CA GLU A 147 1.20 3.18 12.35
C GLU A 147 -0.04 3.64 11.57
N THR A 148 -0.81 4.52 12.20
CA THR A 148 -2.04 5.08 11.64
C THR A 148 -2.03 6.59 11.76
N THR A 149 -2.49 7.28 10.71
CA THR A 149 -2.62 8.74 10.71
C THR A 149 -4.07 9.13 11.01
N PRO A 150 -4.31 9.99 12.00
CA PRO A 150 -5.65 10.47 12.30
C PRO A 150 -6.13 11.46 11.24
N VAL A 151 -7.42 11.42 10.93
CA VAL A 151 -8.12 12.41 10.09
C VAL A 151 -9.30 12.93 10.88
N LEU A 152 -9.39 14.25 11.05
CA LEU A 152 -10.52 14.87 11.74
C LEU A 152 -11.54 15.37 10.71
N VAL A 153 -12.77 14.88 10.83
CA VAL A 153 -13.87 15.21 9.94
C VAL A 153 -14.95 16.00 10.67
N TYR A 154 -15.18 17.21 10.21
CA TYR A 154 -16.20 18.12 10.69
C TYR A 154 -17.55 17.86 10.01
N PRO A 155 -18.68 18.13 10.70
CA PRO A 155 -20.01 18.03 10.11
C PRO A 155 -20.22 19.05 8.98
N ARG A 156 -21.16 18.81 8.07
CA ARG A 156 -21.52 19.77 7.02
C ARG A 156 -22.00 21.08 7.64
N VAL A 157 -21.35 22.18 7.27
CA VAL A 157 -21.80 23.53 7.62
C VAL A 157 -22.90 23.92 6.64
N HIS A 158 -24.02 24.37 7.18
CA HIS A 158 -25.12 24.92 6.38
C HIS A 158 -25.18 26.41 6.66
N GLU A 159 -25.26 27.21 5.61
CA GLU A 159 -25.60 28.62 5.78
C GLU A 159 -26.98 28.68 6.40
N LEU A 160 -27.04 29.24 7.61
CA LEU A 160 -28.29 29.72 8.14
C LEU A 160 -28.61 30.93 7.28
N GLY A 161 -29.54 30.76 6.32
CA GLY A 161 -30.02 31.87 5.51
C GLY A 161 -30.47 33.02 6.42
N SER A 162 -30.65 34.20 5.84
CA SER A 162 -31.25 35.38 6.48
C SER A 162 -32.74 35.15 6.85
N GLY A 163 -33.08 33.99 7.39
CA GLY A 163 -34.26 33.80 8.22
C GLY A 163 -33.97 34.34 9.63
N PRO A 164 -34.50 33.70 10.69
CA PRO A 164 -35.03 34.23 11.95
C PRO A 164 -34.54 35.57 12.52
N ALA A 165 -33.34 36.05 12.22
CA ALA A 165 -32.89 37.41 12.51
C ALA A 165 -33.77 38.50 11.87
N ASP A 166 -34.29 38.30 10.66
CA ASP A 166 -35.20 39.26 10.03
C ASP A 166 -36.62 39.17 10.61
N ASP A 167 -37.10 37.97 10.95
CA ASP A 167 -38.37 37.78 11.69
C ASP A 167 -38.28 38.32 13.13
N LEU A 168 -37.13 38.16 13.81
CA LEU A 168 -36.88 38.74 15.13
C LEU A 168 -36.82 40.27 15.08
N ARG A 169 -36.20 40.86 14.03
CA ARG A 169 -36.22 42.32 13.81
C ARG A 169 -37.64 42.83 13.57
N ALA A 170 -38.41 42.11 12.76
CA ALA A 170 -39.81 42.45 12.49
C ALA A 170 -40.67 42.42 13.77
N LEU A 171 -40.45 41.43 14.64
CA LEU A 171 -41.16 41.33 15.93
C LEU A 171 -40.77 42.44 16.91
N THR A 172 -39.49 42.87 16.94
CA THR A 172 -39.07 43.99 17.78
C THR A 172 -39.54 45.36 17.27
N GLY A 173 -39.77 45.52 15.96
CA GLY A 173 -40.23 46.78 15.37
C GLY A 173 -41.73 47.06 15.49
N VAL A 174 -42.53 46.07 15.93
CA VAL A 174 -43.98 46.22 16.19
C VAL A 174 -44.27 46.64 17.64
N ALA A 175 -43.24 46.64 18.50
CA ALA A 175 -43.34 46.99 19.92
C ALA A 175 -43.10 48.48 20.23
N ASP A 176 -42.83 49.31 19.21
CA ASP A 176 -42.76 50.79 19.26
C ASP A 176 -43.99 51.42 18.58
#